data_AF-A0A8H4VS10-F1
#
_entry.id   AF-A0A8H4VS10-F1
#
_cell.length_a   1.000
_cell.length_b   1.000
_cell.length_c   1.000
_cell.angle_alpha   90.00
_cell.angle_beta   90.00
_cell.angle_gamma   90.00
#
_symmetry.space_group_name_H-M   'P 1'
#
loop_
_entity.id
_entity.type
_entity.pdbx_description
1 polymer ?
#
loop_
_entity_poly.entity_id
_entity_poly.type
_entity_poly.pdbx_seq_one_letter_code
_entity_poly.pdbx_strand_id
1 'polypeptide(L)'
;MDPSGTIYYDAIVFPSDGRPPSVVKLLTSPIPSPRGSYSDSVHRMPHPEIHMDYIAEGGPRAWDYQLIEALDGMSRTFASPYIIFYPVRSRDGMPFPINKTIRDIQGRGFREEVAWRGNIVVAKYRGDAFTSLVNASMADFPILRNYLLTHGAPH
;
A
#
# COMPACT_ATOMS: atom_id res chain seq x y z
N MET A 1 5.60 -0.38 -27.23
CA MET A 1 4.58 0.15 -26.30
C MET A 1 3.42 -0.81 -26.33
N ASP A 2 3.02 -1.34 -25.17
CA ASP A 2 1.81 -2.17 -25.05
C ASP A 2 0.59 -1.29 -25.39
N PRO A 3 -0.29 -1.70 -26.32
CA PRO A 3 -1.43 -0.90 -26.79
C PRO A 3 -2.49 -0.59 -25.72
N SER A 4 -2.37 -1.15 -24.51
CA SER A 4 -3.35 -0.99 -23.42
C SER A 4 -3.20 0.25 -22.54
N GLY A 5 -2.13 1.06 -22.67
CA GLY A 5 -1.95 2.29 -21.86
C GLY A 5 -1.82 2.06 -20.34
N THR A 6 -1.70 0.80 -19.91
CA THR A 6 -1.62 0.39 -18.51
C THR A 6 -0.21 0.62 -18.00
N ILE A 7 -0.05 1.50 -17.02
CA ILE A 7 1.24 1.76 -16.34
C ILE A 7 1.23 1.00 -15.03
N TYR A 8 2.35 0.36 -14.72
CA TYR A 8 2.56 -0.30 -13.44
C TYR A 8 3.81 0.22 -12.75
N TYR A 9 3.83 0.08 -11.44
CA TYR A 9 4.98 0.37 -10.58
C TYR A 9 5.32 -0.84 -9.74
N ASP A 10 6.58 -0.97 -9.36
CA ASP A 10 6.96 -1.97 -8.36
C ASP A 10 6.48 -1.54 -6.98
N ALA A 11 5.81 -2.46 -6.27
CA ALA A 11 5.33 -2.30 -4.90
C ALA A 11 5.72 -3.54 -4.08
N ILE A 12 5.76 -3.45 -2.76
CA ILE A 12 6.06 -4.58 -1.87
C ILE A 12 4.76 -5.10 -1.27
N VAL A 13 4.45 -6.38 -1.47
CA VAL A 13 3.33 -7.04 -0.79
C VAL A 13 3.81 -7.72 0.50
N PHE A 14 3.05 -7.54 1.57
CA PHE A 14 3.15 -8.27 2.82
C PHE A 14 1.97 -9.25 2.87
N PRO A 15 2.15 -10.52 2.48
CA PRO A 15 1.05 -11.48 2.45
C PRO A 15 0.66 -11.87 3.88
N SER A 16 -0.64 -12.03 4.10
CA SER A 16 -1.19 -12.35 5.42
C SER A 16 -0.97 -13.79 5.86
N ASP A 17 -0.70 -14.68 4.91
CA ASP A 17 -0.57 -16.12 5.13
C ASP A 17 0.77 -16.56 5.76
N GLY A 18 1.75 -15.65 5.86
CA GLY A 18 3.07 -15.89 6.44
C GLY A 18 4.18 -16.13 5.41
N ARG A 19 3.88 -16.03 4.11
CA ARG A 19 4.94 -15.99 3.08
C ARG A 19 5.82 -14.74 3.25
N PRO A 20 7.09 -14.78 2.80
CA PRO A 20 7.95 -13.61 2.87
C PRO A 20 7.43 -12.47 1.99
N PRO A 21 7.69 -11.20 2.35
CA PRO A 21 7.38 -10.06 1.51
C PRO A 21 8.07 -10.14 0.15
N SER A 22 7.40 -9.68 -0.90
CA SER A 22 7.92 -9.73 -2.27
C SER A 22 7.52 -8.52 -3.09
N VAL A 23 8.29 -8.22 -4.15
CA VAL A 23 7.95 -7.16 -5.10
C VAL A 23 6.88 -7.66 -6.07
N VAL A 24 5.85 -6.84 -6.31
CA VAL A 24 4.74 -7.09 -7.22
C VAL A 24 4.49 -5.87 -8.11
N LYS A 25 3.77 -6.07 -9.23
CA LYS A 25 3.34 -4.98 -10.11
C LYS A 25 2.04 -4.36 -9.62
N LEU A 26 2.07 -3.10 -9.22
CA LEU A 26 0.90 -2.31 -8.89
C LEU A 26 0.38 -1.62 -10.15
N LEU A 27 -0.77 -2.10 -10.65
CA LEU A 27 -1.42 -1.53 -11.82
C LEU A 27 -2.03 -0.16 -11.50
N THR A 28 -2.09 0.71 -12.51
CA THR A 28 -2.72 2.03 -12.39
C THR A 28 -3.64 2.33 -13.57
N SER A 29 -4.77 2.97 -13.28
CA SER A 29 -5.67 3.52 -14.31
C SER A 29 -5.55 5.05 -14.37
N PRO A 30 -5.75 5.68 -15.54
CA PRO A 30 -5.83 7.13 -15.64
C PRO A 30 -7.09 7.65 -14.94
N ILE A 31 -6.95 8.67 -14.10
CA ILE A 31 -8.07 9.42 -13.52
C ILE A 31 -8.42 10.53 -14.51
N PRO A 32 -9.68 10.63 -14.99
CA PRO A 32 -10.09 11.71 -15.85
C PRO A 32 -9.88 13.06 -15.14
N SER A 33 -9.02 13.92 -15.68
CA SER A 33 -8.86 15.28 -15.15
C SER A 33 -10.16 16.07 -15.31
N PRO A 34 -10.57 16.90 -14.32
CA PRO A 34 -11.65 17.85 -14.51
C PRO A 34 -11.35 18.74 -15.71
N ARG A 35 -12.32 18.90 -16.62
CA ARG A 35 -12.16 19.75 -17.81
C ARG A 35 -11.77 21.18 -17.38
N GLY A 36 -10.53 21.60 -17.67
CA GLY A 36 -10.07 22.98 -17.46
C GLY A 36 -8.73 23.16 -16.71
N SER A 37 -8.12 22.09 -16.17
CA SER A 37 -6.79 22.19 -15.55
C SER A 37 -5.67 22.01 -16.58
N TYR A 38 -4.86 23.04 -16.79
CA TYR A 38 -3.66 23.04 -17.66
C TYR A 38 -2.45 22.29 -17.07
N SER A 39 -2.64 21.42 -16.07
CA SER A 39 -1.55 20.60 -15.53
C SER A 39 -1.48 19.27 -16.27
N ASP A 40 -0.35 19.04 -16.95
CA ASP A 40 -0.02 17.77 -17.65
C ASP A 40 0.15 16.55 -16.72
N SER A 41 -0.02 16.70 -15.41
CA SER A 41 0.05 15.58 -14.47
C SER A 41 -1.22 14.73 -14.55
N VAL A 42 -1.17 13.66 -15.35
CA VAL A 42 -2.20 12.62 -15.36
C VAL A 42 -2.21 11.95 -13.99
N HIS A 43 -3.21 12.30 -13.16
CA HIS A 43 -3.46 11.60 -11.91
C HIS A 43 -3.80 10.13 -12.21
N ARG A 44 -3.22 9.20 -11.45
CA ARG A 44 -3.40 7.78 -11.69
C ARG A 44 -3.91 7.08 -10.44
N MET A 45 -4.94 6.27 -10.61
CA MET A 45 -5.54 5.48 -9.55
C MET A 45 -4.80 4.16 -9.44
N PRO A 46 -4.10 3.86 -8.33
CA PRO A 46 -3.52 2.54 -8.12
C PRO A 46 -4.61 1.51 -7.81
N HIS A 47 -4.35 0.27 -8.20
CA HIS A 47 -5.22 -0.88 -7.98
C HIS A 47 -4.58 -1.91 -7.03
N PRO A 48 -4.41 -1.60 -5.73
CA PRO A 48 -3.83 -2.54 -4.78
C PRO A 48 -4.74 -3.75 -4.52
N GLU A 49 -6.04 -3.64 -4.80
CA GLU A 49 -7.03 -4.72 -4.63
C GLU A 49 -6.66 -6.01 -5.36
N ILE A 50 -5.91 -5.92 -6.46
CA ILE A 50 -5.49 -7.10 -7.24
C ILE A 50 -4.54 -8.03 -6.46
N HIS A 51 -3.95 -7.54 -5.38
CA HIS A 51 -3.04 -8.27 -4.49
C HIS A 51 -3.68 -8.54 -3.11
N MET A 52 -4.93 -8.15 -2.91
CA MET A 52 -5.66 -8.29 -1.65
C MET A 52 -6.65 -9.45 -1.74
N ASP A 53 -6.25 -10.59 -1.19
CA ASP A 53 -7.10 -11.78 -1.19
C ASP A 53 -8.43 -11.49 -0.46
N TYR A 54 -9.53 -11.96 -1.04
CA TYR A 54 -10.87 -11.90 -0.46
C TYR A 54 -11.50 -10.51 -0.30
N ILE A 55 -10.87 -9.48 -0.89
CA ILE A 55 -11.43 -8.13 -0.92
C ILE A 55 -12.74 -8.06 -1.72
N ALA A 56 -13.64 -7.17 -1.32
CA ALA A 56 -14.90 -6.94 -2.03
C ALA A 56 -14.65 -6.38 -3.45
N GLU A 57 -15.38 -6.92 -4.42
CA GLU A 57 -15.38 -6.46 -5.81
C GLU A 57 -16.55 -5.49 -6.06
N GLY A 58 -16.39 -4.54 -7.00
CA GLY A 58 -17.52 -3.80 -7.59
C GLY A 58 -18.14 -2.66 -6.77
N GLY A 59 -17.42 -2.01 -5.83
CA GLY A 59 -17.92 -0.86 -5.06
C GLY A 59 -16.83 0.19 -4.76
N PRO A 60 -17.18 1.37 -4.17
CA PRO A 60 -16.19 2.41 -3.82
C PRO A 60 -15.11 1.82 -2.91
N ARG A 61 -13.83 2.09 -3.23
CA ARG A 61 -12.60 1.46 -2.69
C ARG A 61 -12.82 0.54 -1.48
N ALA A 62 -12.73 -0.78 -1.70
CA ALA A 62 -12.79 -1.80 -0.64
C ALA A 62 -11.51 -1.88 0.21
N TRP A 63 -10.61 -0.92 0.02
CA TRP A 63 -9.32 -0.76 0.67
C TRP A 63 -9.14 0.70 1.07
N ASP A 64 -8.26 0.95 2.02
CA ASP A 64 -7.84 2.29 2.42
C ASP A 64 -6.32 2.38 2.44
N TYR A 65 -5.77 3.53 2.80
CA TYR A 65 -4.34 3.77 2.77
C TYR A 65 -3.82 4.60 3.95
N GLN A 66 -2.56 4.34 4.30
CA GLN A 66 -1.80 5.08 5.30
C GLN A 66 -0.50 5.58 4.66
N LEU A 67 -0.16 6.84 4.90
CA LEU A 67 1.12 7.40 4.46
C LEU A 67 2.21 7.13 5.51
N ILE A 68 3.41 6.79 5.02
CA ILE A 68 4.64 6.75 5.80
C ILE A 68 5.55 7.86 5.29
N GLU A 69 5.46 9.02 5.94
CA GLU A 69 6.24 10.19 5.56
C GLU A 69 7.56 10.31 6.29
N ALA A 70 7.67 9.71 7.48
CA ALA A 70 8.85 9.67 8.33
C ALA A 70 8.81 8.44 9.25
N LEU A 71 9.95 8.13 9.89
CA LEU A 71 9.99 7.22 11.04
C LEU A 71 9.99 8.01 12.34
N ASP A 72 9.65 7.35 13.44
CA ASP A 72 9.74 7.90 14.78
C ASP A 72 11.13 8.50 15.03
N GLY A 73 11.17 9.74 15.50
CA GLY A 73 12.41 10.46 15.80
C GLY A 73 13.09 11.16 14.62
N MET A 74 12.56 11.05 13.39
CA MET A 74 13.06 11.84 12.26
C MET A 74 12.55 13.29 12.29
N SER A 75 13.44 14.24 12.02
CA SER A 75 13.11 15.68 11.94
C SER A 75 12.66 16.14 10.54
N ARG A 76 12.76 15.26 9.54
CA ARG A 76 12.39 15.51 8.14
C ARG A 76 11.72 14.28 7.54
N THR A 77 10.85 14.52 6.56
CA THR A 77 10.21 13.45 5.80
C THR A 77 11.16 12.81 4.80
N PHE A 78 10.80 11.63 4.32
CA PHE A 78 11.51 10.95 3.24
C PHE A 78 11.45 11.76 1.94
N ALA A 79 12.54 11.75 1.17
CA ALA A 79 12.55 12.31 -0.19
C ALA A 79 11.61 11.54 -1.15
N SER A 80 11.30 10.29 -0.81
CA SER A 80 10.35 9.45 -1.53
C SER A 80 9.60 8.59 -0.51
N PRO A 81 8.49 9.09 0.03
CA PRO A 81 7.74 8.41 1.07
C PRO A 81 6.93 7.23 0.55
N TYR A 82 6.25 6.52 1.47
CA TYR A 82 5.53 5.29 1.16
C TYR A 82 4.03 5.42 1.40
N ILE A 83 3.26 4.59 0.70
CA ILE A 83 1.82 4.43 0.88
C ILE A 83 1.57 2.96 1.20
N ILE A 84 1.00 2.67 2.37
CA ILE A 84 0.51 1.36 2.75
C ILE A 84 -0.96 1.27 2.34
N PHE A 85 -1.30 0.36 1.44
CA PHE A 85 -2.66 -0.01 1.12
C PHE A 85 -3.09 -1.23 1.93
N TYR A 86 -4.27 -1.17 2.53
CA TYR A 86 -4.81 -2.28 3.33
C TYR A 86 -6.31 -2.48 3.04
N PRO A 87 -6.80 -3.73 3.11
CA PRO A 87 -8.19 -4.02 2.82
C PRO A 87 -9.09 -3.61 3.99
N VAL A 88 -10.26 -3.03 3.70
CA VAL A 88 -11.25 -2.61 4.71
C VAL A 88 -12.60 -3.30 4.57
N ARG A 89 -12.91 -3.84 3.39
CA ARG A 89 -14.16 -4.55 3.13
C ARG A 89 -13.92 -5.87 2.39
N SER A 90 -14.30 -6.98 3.02
CA SER A 90 -14.25 -8.31 2.42
C SER A 90 -15.48 -8.61 1.58
N ARG A 91 -15.39 -9.63 0.74
CA ARG A 91 -16.46 -10.04 -0.18
C ARG A 91 -17.75 -10.47 0.54
N ASP A 92 -17.65 -11.01 1.74
CA ASP A 92 -18.77 -11.59 2.51
C ASP A 92 -19.04 -10.87 3.85
N GLY A 93 -18.27 -9.82 4.17
CA GLY A 93 -18.33 -9.11 5.45
C GLY A 93 -17.54 -9.75 6.59
N MET A 94 -16.84 -10.87 6.37
CA MET A 94 -15.96 -11.48 7.37
C MET A 94 -14.68 -10.66 7.57
N PRO A 95 -14.13 -10.57 8.79
CA PRO A 95 -12.87 -9.88 9.03
C PRO A 95 -11.72 -10.52 8.25
N PHE A 96 -10.82 -9.70 7.72
CA PHE A 96 -9.57 -10.21 7.16
C PHE A 96 -8.70 -10.89 8.23
N PRO A 97 -7.95 -11.94 7.88
CA PRO A 97 -7.04 -12.60 8.82
C PRO A 97 -5.93 -11.64 9.27
N ILE A 98 -5.40 -11.83 10.49
CA ILE A 98 -4.21 -11.10 10.95
C ILE A 98 -3.06 -11.38 9.98
N ASN A 99 -2.35 -10.33 9.60
CA ASN A 99 -1.18 -10.44 8.75
C ASN A 99 -0.04 -11.09 9.54
N LYS A 100 0.19 -12.38 9.33
CA LYS A 100 1.19 -13.15 10.09
C LYS A 100 2.59 -12.59 9.91
N THR A 101 2.93 -12.14 8.71
CA THR A 101 4.24 -11.55 8.40
C THR A 101 4.50 -10.31 9.26
N ILE A 102 3.51 -9.42 9.38
CA ILE A 102 3.65 -8.20 10.20
C ILE A 102 3.60 -8.53 11.69
N ARG A 103 2.74 -9.47 12.12
CA ARG A 103 2.74 -9.99 13.49
C ARG A 103 4.12 -10.50 13.88
N ASP A 104 4.78 -11.25 13.00
CA ASP A 104 6.11 -11.81 13.26
C ASP A 104 7.20 -10.72 13.26
N ILE A 105 7.05 -9.64 12.47
CA ILE A 105 7.89 -8.43 12.55
C ILE A 105 7.75 -7.77 13.93
N GLN A 106 6.53 -7.63 14.43
CA GLN A 106 6.25 -7.00 15.73
C GLN A 106 6.66 -7.88 16.92
N GLY A 107 6.63 -9.20 16.76
CA GLY A 107 7.07 -10.17 17.76
C GLY A 107 6.38 -9.96 19.10
N ARG A 108 7.15 -9.72 20.17
CA ARG A 108 6.61 -9.49 21.52
C ARG A 108 5.81 -8.19 21.66
N GLY A 109 6.00 -7.23 20.75
CA GLY A 109 5.26 -5.97 20.71
C GLY A 109 3.91 -6.06 19.99
N PHE A 110 3.55 -7.22 19.47
CA PHE A 110 2.29 -7.43 18.76
C PHE A 110 1.07 -7.14 19.66
N ARG A 111 0.09 -6.45 19.09
CA ARG A 111 -1.18 -6.09 19.71
C ARG A 111 -2.32 -6.37 18.74
N GLU A 112 -3.21 -7.28 19.10
CA GLU A 112 -4.27 -7.75 18.18
C GLU A 112 -5.28 -6.65 17.85
N GLU A 113 -5.56 -5.76 18.80
CA GLU A 113 -6.51 -4.66 18.69
C GLU A 113 -6.14 -3.64 17.59
N VAL A 114 -4.84 -3.53 17.26
CA VAL A 114 -4.29 -2.66 16.22
C VAL A 114 -3.57 -3.47 15.15
N ALA A 115 -3.91 -4.75 15.01
CA ALA A 115 -3.23 -5.63 14.07
C ALA A 115 -3.56 -5.25 12.61
N TRP A 116 -2.50 -5.24 11.79
CA TRP A 116 -2.63 -5.26 10.35
C TRP A 116 -3.31 -6.55 9.89
N ARG A 117 -4.31 -6.44 9.02
CA ARG A 117 -5.12 -7.56 8.53
C ARG A 117 -5.16 -7.62 7.01
N GLY A 118 -5.25 -8.84 6.48
CA GLY A 118 -5.20 -9.13 5.05
C GLY A 118 -3.83 -8.85 4.43
N ASN A 119 -3.75 -9.03 3.11
CA ASN A 119 -2.53 -8.69 2.38
C ASN A 119 -2.41 -7.18 2.29
N ILE A 120 -1.21 -6.68 2.54
CA ILE A 120 -0.93 -5.26 2.52
C ILE A 120 0.04 -4.96 1.39
N VAL A 121 -0.21 -3.89 0.65
CA VAL A 121 0.60 -3.50 -0.50
C VAL A 121 1.23 -2.15 -0.22
N VAL A 122 2.55 -2.06 -0.33
CA VAL A 122 3.28 -0.83 -0.05
C VAL A 122 3.90 -0.28 -1.33
N ALA A 123 3.45 0.90 -1.74
CA ALA A 123 4.00 1.64 -2.86
C ALA A 123 4.89 2.79 -2.38
N LYS A 124 5.69 3.33 -3.30
CA LYS A 124 6.54 4.48 -3.07
C LYS A 124 6.12 5.63 -4.00
N TYR A 125 6.23 6.86 -3.53
CA TYR A 125 5.88 8.05 -4.32
C TYR A 125 6.89 9.17 -4.14
N ARG A 126 6.78 10.21 -4.98
CA ARG A 126 7.61 11.42 -4.92
C ARG A 126 6.74 12.65 -5.13
N GLY A 127 6.81 13.65 -4.26
CA GLY A 127 5.89 14.80 -4.34
C GLY A 127 4.52 14.39 -3.81
N ASP A 128 3.47 14.50 -4.62
CA ASP A 128 2.10 14.19 -4.18
C ASP A 128 1.79 12.69 -4.26
N ALA A 129 1.11 12.17 -3.24
CA ALA A 129 0.60 10.80 -3.23
C ALA A 129 -0.35 10.59 -4.43
N PHE A 130 -0.31 9.39 -5.03
CA PHE A 130 -1.14 8.99 -6.20
C PHE A 130 -0.86 9.68 -7.53
N THR A 131 -0.07 10.76 -7.57
CA THR A 131 0.26 11.44 -8.84
C THR A 131 1.59 10.94 -9.42
N SER A 132 2.51 10.60 -8.53
CA SER A 132 3.92 10.40 -8.87
C SER A 132 4.47 9.17 -8.14
N LEU A 133 3.87 8.02 -8.44
CA LEU A 133 4.38 6.73 -7.96
C LEU A 133 5.76 6.45 -8.58
N VAL A 134 6.60 5.76 -7.81
CA VAL A 134 7.94 5.31 -8.25
C VAL A 134 8.12 3.86 -7.85
N ASN A 135 9.03 3.16 -8.53
CA ASN A 135 9.31 1.76 -8.25
C ASN A 135 9.90 1.60 -6.85
N ALA A 136 9.23 0.81 -6.01
CA ALA A 136 9.80 0.25 -4.80
C ALA A 136 10.69 -0.95 -5.14
N SER A 137 11.55 -1.32 -4.20
CA SER A 137 12.46 -2.46 -4.32
C SER A 137 12.65 -3.12 -2.96
N MET A 138 13.22 -4.33 -2.93
CA MET A 138 13.53 -4.98 -1.65
C MET A 138 14.55 -4.19 -0.80
N ALA A 139 15.24 -3.20 -1.34
CA ALA A 139 16.09 -2.29 -0.56
C ALA A 139 15.26 -1.35 0.36
N ASP A 140 13.96 -1.17 0.09
CA ASP A 140 13.05 -0.39 0.92
C ASP A 140 12.52 -1.21 2.11
N PHE A 141 12.62 -2.54 2.06
CA PHE A 141 12.11 -3.44 3.10
C PHE A 141 12.60 -3.11 4.52
N PRO A 142 13.90 -2.80 4.78
CA PRO A 142 14.35 -2.44 6.11
C PRO A 142 13.63 -1.21 6.70
N ILE A 143 13.30 -0.22 5.86
CA ILE A 143 12.58 0.99 6.28
C ILE A 143 11.13 0.63 6.65
N LEU A 144 10.46 -0.12 5.77
CA LEU A 144 9.08 -0.57 6.01
C LEU A 144 8.98 -1.48 7.25
N ARG A 145 9.95 -2.38 7.41
CA ARG A 145 10.04 -3.25 8.58
C ARG A 145 10.21 -2.44 9.87
N ASN A 146 11.04 -1.39 9.85
CA ASN A 146 11.22 -0.51 11.00
C ASN A 146 9.90 0.18 11.37
N TYR A 147 9.20 0.75 10.39
CA TYR A 147 7.88 1.35 10.63
C TYR A 147 6.88 0.35 11.24
N LEU A 148 6.74 -0.81 10.61
CA LEU A 148 5.78 -1.86 11.01
C LEU A 148 6.11 -2.49 12.37
N LEU A 149 7.33 -2.34 12.87
CA LEU A 149 7.75 -2.82 14.18
C LEU A 149 6.96 -2.16 15.32
N THR A 150 6.64 -0.87 15.18
CA THR A 150 5.98 -0.07 16.22
C THR A 150 4.59 0.43 15.84
N HIS A 151 4.23 0.39 14.55
CA HIS A 151 2.96 0.92 14.06
C HIS A 151 1.94 -0.17 13.75
N GLY A 152 0.79 -0.10 14.41
CA GLY A 152 -0.40 -0.88 14.08
C GLY A 152 -1.19 -0.30 12.89
N ALA A 153 -2.23 -1.02 12.47
CA ALA A 153 -3.15 -0.53 11.45
C ALA A 153 -3.96 0.68 11.96
N PRO A 154 -4.32 1.64 11.08
CA PRO A 154 -5.23 2.72 11.43
C PRO A 154 -6.61 2.18 11.80
N HIS A 155 -7.32 2.87 12.69
CA HIS A 155 -8.70 2.57 13.09
C HIS A 155 -9.73 3.24 12.19
#